data_AF-A0A834EM87-F1
#
_entry.id   AF-A0A834EM87-F1
#
_cell.length_a   1.000
_cell.length_b   1.000
_cell.length_c   1.000
_cell.angle_alpha   90.00
_cell.angle_beta   90.00
_cell.angle_gamma   90.00
#
_symmetry.space_group_name_H-M   'P 1'
#
loop_
_entity.id
_entity.type
_entity.pdbx_description
1 polymer ?
#
loop_
_entity_poly.entity_id
_entity_poly.type
_entity_poly.pdbx_seq_one_letter_code
_entity_poly.pdbx_strand_id
1 'polypeptide(L)'
;MDQSGVLLWVKAEPFIVGALQVPPPSKFSLHYLRKISTYVRIRATEGAYPRLYWSTWRHIACGKLQLAKDLAWLYFEIFDSLAVKTPEERLEWSEILSSCTSEDEVEKQRNQLSVDTLQFLLFLYIQQLNKVSLRTSLIGEEWPTPRNRSQSPDLTEKSSCHNKVLFKF
;
A
#
# COMPACT_ATOMS: atom_id res chain seq x y z
N MET A 1 33.26 -2.61 -3.02
CA MET A 1 32.46 -1.90 -4.03
C MET A 1 31.01 -1.96 -3.58
N ASP A 2 30.50 -0.82 -3.13
CA ASP A 2 29.13 -0.65 -2.69
C ASP A 2 28.15 -0.93 -3.83
N GLN A 3 27.46 -2.07 -3.77
CA GLN A 3 26.25 -2.26 -4.57
C GLN A 3 25.14 -1.42 -3.95
N SER A 4 25.13 -0.13 -4.25
CA SER A 4 23.93 0.72 -4.17
C SER A 4 22.97 0.31 -5.29
N GLY A 5 22.52 -0.93 -5.26
CA GLY A 5 21.48 -1.44 -6.14
C GLY A 5 20.14 -1.29 -5.44
N VAL A 6 19.27 -0.43 -5.97
CA VAL A 6 17.86 -0.43 -5.57
C VAL A 6 17.20 -1.65 -6.23
N LEU A 7 17.16 -2.77 -5.52
CA LEU A 7 16.33 -3.92 -5.90
C LEU A 7 14.87 -3.55 -5.64
N LEU A 8 14.24 -2.94 -6.65
CA LEU A 8 12.80 -2.74 -6.68
C LEU A 8 12.15 -4.11 -6.93
N TRP A 9 12.02 -4.91 -5.87
CA TRP A 9 11.35 -6.19 -5.92
C TRP A 9 9.84 -5.97 -5.98
N VAL A 10 9.34 -5.53 -7.14
CA VAL A 10 7.90 -5.52 -7.40
C VAL A 10 7.54 -6.91 -7.88
N LYS A 11 7.51 -7.86 -6.94
CA LYS A 11 6.60 -9.00 -7.09
C LYS A 11 5.24 -8.42 -7.44
N ALA A 12 4.63 -8.87 -8.53
CA ALA A 12 3.31 -8.38 -8.95
C ALA A 12 2.21 -8.95 -8.04
N GLU A 13 2.52 -9.97 -7.26
CA GLU A 13 1.61 -10.67 -6.34
C GLU A 13 0.84 -9.70 -5.41
N PRO A 14 1.42 -8.68 -4.77
CA PRO A 14 0.67 -7.70 -3.98
C PRO A 14 -0.39 -6.92 -4.78
N PHE A 15 -0.19 -6.71 -6.08
CA PHE A 15 -1.14 -6.04 -6.96
C PHE A 15 -2.22 -7.01 -7.49
N ILE A 16 -1.86 -8.27 -7.72
CA ILE A 16 -2.74 -9.27 -8.33
C ILE A 16 -3.59 -9.99 -7.28
N VAL A 17 -2.96 -10.47 -6.20
CA VAL A 17 -3.59 -11.28 -5.14
C VAL A 17 -3.65 -10.57 -3.79
N GLY A 18 -2.86 -9.51 -3.59
CA GLY A 18 -2.81 -8.76 -2.34
C GLY A 18 -3.86 -7.68 -2.19
N ALA A 19 -4.58 -7.36 -3.27
CA ALA A 19 -5.65 -6.36 -3.27
C ALA A 19 -6.93 -6.93 -2.69
N LEU A 20 -7.34 -6.46 -1.51
CA LEU A 20 -8.64 -6.83 -0.96
C LEU A 20 -9.78 -6.20 -1.78
N GLN A 21 -10.78 -7.01 -2.16
CA GLN A 21 -12.02 -6.58 -2.82
C GLN A 21 -13.00 -5.92 -1.83
N VAL A 22 -12.47 -5.17 -0.87
CA VAL A 22 -13.22 -4.45 0.17
C VAL A 22 -12.99 -2.96 -0.06
N PRO A 23 -14.01 -2.09 0.10
CA PRO A 23 -13.82 -0.65 -0.02
C PRO A 23 -12.61 -0.19 0.81
N PRO A 24 -11.55 0.35 0.17
CA PRO A 24 -10.30 0.57 0.88
C PRO A 24 -10.50 1.66 1.94
N PRO A 25 -10.09 1.40 3.20
CA PRO A 25 -10.26 2.34 4.29
C PRO A 25 -9.72 3.73 3.92
N SER A 26 -10.53 4.76 4.14
CA SER A 26 -10.17 6.16 3.84
C SER A 26 -8.88 6.61 4.54
N LYS A 27 -8.52 5.94 5.63
CA LYS A 27 -7.36 6.25 6.48
C LYS A 27 -6.04 5.61 6.06
N PHE A 28 -5.97 4.91 4.93
CA PHE A 28 -4.69 4.50 4.32
C PHE A 28 -4.05 5.58 3.44
N SER A 29 -4.49 6.84 3.56
CA SER A 29 -3.91 7.91 2.76
C SER A 29 -2.44 8.11 3.10
N LEU A 30 -1.68 8.64 2.14
CA LEU A 30 -0.24 8.88 2.30
C LEU A 30 0.09 9.69 3.57
N HIS A 31 -0.80 10.60 3.96
CA HIS A 31 -0.68 11.37 5.21
C HIS A 31 -0.62 10.48 6.45
N TYR A 32 -1.54 9.52 6.58
CA TYR A 32 -1.56 8.60 7.72
C TYR A 32 -0.41 7.60 7.67
N LEU A 33 -0.08 7.08 6.49
CA LEU A 33 1.06 6.15 6.34
C LEU A 33 2.39 6.80 6.74
N ARG A 34 2.60 8.08 6.39
CA ARG A 34 3.75 8.86 6.87
C ARG A 34 3.77 8.98 8.39
N LYS A 35 2.62 9.30 9.01
CA LYS A 35 2.52 9.35 10.48
C LYS A 35 2.87 8.01 11.13
N ILE A 36 2.44 6.89 10.54
CA ILE A 36 2.76 5.55 11.03
C ILE A 36 4.27 5.30 10.92
N SER A 37 4.89 5.60 9.76
CA SER A 37 6.34 5.47 9.59
C SER A 37 7.12 6.29 10.62
N THR A 38 6.73 7.55 10.85
CA THR A 38 7.34 8.39 11.89
C THR A 38 7.16 7.80 13.28
N TYR A 39 5.95 7.36 13.62
CA TYR A 39 5.64 6.78 14.94
C TYR A 39 6.50 5.54 15.23
N VAL A 40 6.56 4.62 14.26
CA VAL A 40 7.34 3.37 14.39
C VAL A 40 8.85 3.68 14.47
N ARG A 41 9.33 4.66 13.71
CA ARG A 41 10.74 5.08 13.72
C ARG A 41 11.15 5.77 15.02
N ILE A 42 10.27 6.56 15.64
CA ILE A 42 10.54 7.18 16.95
C ILE A 42 10.75 6.08 18.02
N ARG A 43 10.03 4.97 17.90
CA ARG A 43 10.15 3.79 18.77
C ARG A 43 11.21 2.80 18.29
N ALA A 44 12.11 3.20 17.41
CA ALA A 44 13.19 2.32 16.94
C ALA A 44 14.08 1.81 18.09
N THR A 45 14.25 2.61 19.15
CA THR A 45 14.98 2.22 20.37
C THR A 45 14.30 1.08 21.14
N GLU A 46 12.99 0.86 20.93
CA GLU A 46 12.21 -0.24 21.50
C GLU A 46 12.23 -1.48 20.57
N GLY A 47 13.05 -1.47 19.51
CA GLY A 47 13.10 -2.54 18.51
C GLY A 47 11.93 -2.52 17.51
N ALA A 48 11.13 -1.45 17.49
CA ALA A 48 9.95 -1.34 16.61
C ALA A 48 10.30 -1.05 15.13
N TYR A 49 11.57 -0.83 14.79
CA TYR A 49 12.02 -0.57 13.42
C TYR A 49 13.31 -1.36 13.14
N PRO A 50 13.49 -2.00 11.97
CA PRO A 50 12.64 -1.95 10.76
C PRO A 50 11.42 -2.88 10.78
N ARG A 51 11.25 -3.71 11.81
CA ARG A 51 10.19 -4.72 11.91
C ARG A 51 8.96 -4.20 12.66
N LEU A 52 7.80 -4.22 12.01
CA LEU A 52 6.51 -3.89 12.60
C LEU A 52 5.85 -5.15 13.14
N TYR A 53 5.73 -5.26 14.45
CA TYR A 53 5.03 -6.38 15.11
C TYR A 53 3.51 -6.25 15.03
N TRP A 54 2.81 -7.39 15.03
CA TRP A 54 1.34 -7.44 15.05
C TRP A 54 0.74 -6.62 16.20
N SER A 55 1.29 -6.71 17.41
CA SER A 55 0.80 -5.96 18.58
C SER A 55 0.82 -4.45 18.35
N THR A 56 1.91 -3.92 17.78
CA THR A 56 2.07 -2.51 17.41
C THR A 56 1.11 -2.13 16.28
N TRP A 57 1.00 -2.96 15.25
CA TRP A 57 0.07 -2.72 14.15
C TRP A 57 -1.38 -2.71 14.63
N ARG A 58 -1.80 -3.69 15.44
CA ARG A 58 -3.13 -3.77 16.04
C ARG A 58 -3.46 -2.52 16.84
N HIS A 59 -2.53 -2.03 17.66
CA HIS A 59 -2.71 -0.79 18.42
C HIS A 59 -2.97 0.42 17.50
N ILE A 60 -2.18 0.55 16.43
CA ILE A 60 -2.32 1.65 15.46
C ILE A 60 -3.62 1.51 14.65
N ALA A 61 -3.87 0.32 14.11
CA ALA A 61 -5.00 0.02 13.23
C ALA A 61 -6.33 0.14 13.96
N CYS A 62 -6.47 -0.48 15.13
CA CYS A 62 -7.72 -0.44 15.90
C CYS A 62 -7.88 0.89 16.63
N GLY A 63 -6.80 1.47 17.15
CA GLY A 63 -6.86 2.72 17.92
C GLY A 63 -6.93 3.96 17.03
N LYS A 64 -5.92 4.18 16.20
CA LYS A 64 -5.80 5.42 15.39
C LYS A 64 -6.59 5.34 14.09
N LEU A 65 -6.55 4.19 13.41
CA LEU A 65 -7.27 4.00 12.16
C LEU A 65 -8.71 3.50 12.38
N GLN A 66 -9.07 3.07 13.60
CA GLN A 66 -10.41 2.53 13.91
C GLN A 66 -10.84 1.41 12.96
N LEU A 67 -9.89 0.58 12.52
CA LEU A 67 -10.18 -0.63 11.78
C LEU A 67 -10.69 -1.70 12.74
N ALA A 68 -11.60 -2.55 12.26
CA ALA A 68 -11.92 -3.79 12.97
C ALA A 68 -10.66 -4.65 13.12
N LYS A 69 -10.53 -5.35 14.25
CA LYS A 69 -9.38 -6.23 14.55
C LYS A 69 -9.15 -7.23 13.41
N ASP A 70 -10.21 -7.87 12.94
CA ASP A 70 -10.13 -8.89 11.90
C ASP A 70 -9.67 -8.32 10.55
N LEU A 71 -10.13 -7.11 10.21
CA LEU A 71 -9.66 -6.43 8.99
C LEU A 71 -8.19 -6.01 9.11
N ALA A 72 -7.77 -5.53 10.29
CA ALA A 72 -6.37 -5.21 10.54
C ALA A 72 -5.48 -6.47 10.44
N TRP A 73 -5.96 -7.60 10.96
CA TRP A 73 -5.29 -8.90 10.85
C TRP A 73 -5.20 -9.35 9.41
N LEU A 74 -6.30 -9.29 8.66
CA LEU A 74 -6.36 -9.71 7.26
C LEU A 74 -5.31 -8.99 6.39
N TYR A 75 -5.15 -7.68 6.54
CA TYR A 75 -4.09 -6.96 5.83
C TYR A 75 -2.68 -7.44 6.21
N PHE A 76 -2.46 -7.72 7.49
CA PHE A 76 -1.18 -8.18 8.00
C PHE A 76 -0.86 -9.59 7.50
N GLU A 77 -1.82 -10.50 7.59
CA GLU A 77 -1.74 -11.89 7.14
C GLU A 77 -1.56 -12.00 5.63
N ILE A 78 -2.30 -11.22 4.84
CA ILE A 78 -2.11 -11.20 3.38
C ILE A 78 -0.70 -10.75 3.05
N PHE A 79 -0.21 -9.65 3.63
CA PHE A 79 1.15 -9.22 3.38
C PHE A 79 2.18 -10.28 3.79
N ASP A 80 2.00 -10.90 4.96
CA ASP A 80 2.87 -11.96 5.46
C ASP A 80 2.87 -13.20 4.53
N SER A 81 1.72 -13.54 3.93
CA SER A 81 1.60 -14.61 2.94
C SER A 81 2.30 -14.32 1.60
N LEU A 82 2.47 -13.04 1.27
CA LEU A 82 3.15 -12.57 0.06
C LEU A 82 4.67 -12.47 0.24
N ALA A 83 5.13 -12.44 1.50
CA ALA A 83 6.54 -12.49 1.82
C ALA A 83 7.13 -13.85 1.41
N VAL A 84 8.40 -13.84 1.02
CA VAL A 84 9.12 -15.07 0.69
C VAL A 84 9.38 -15.81 2.00
N LYS A 85 8.64 -16.89 2.24
CA LYS A 85 8.84 -17.87 3.31
C LYS A 85 9.01 -19.25 2.70
N THR A 86 9.76 -20.13 3.37
CA THR A 86 9.85 -21.51 2.91
C THR A 86 8.51 -22.23 3.16
N PRO A 87 8.16 -23.25 2.36
CA PRO A 87 6.92 -24.00 2.60
C PRO A 87 6.90 -24.68 3.98
N GLU A 88 8.07 -25.05 4.52
CA GLU A 88 8.20 -25.64 5.85
C GLU A 88 7.81 -24.65 6.95
N GLU A 89 8.32 -23.42 6.88
CA GLU A 89 7.94 -22.35 7.81
C GLU A 89 6.43 -22.10 7.78
N ARG A 90 5.84 -22.09 6.58
CA ARG A 90 4.39 -21.90 6.41
C ARG A 90 3.57 -23.05 6.99
N LEU A 91 4.05 -24.28 6.85
CA LEU A 91 3.40 -25.47 7.40
C LEU A 91 3.47 -25.45 8.93
N GLU A 92 4.66 -25.21 9.49
CA GLU A 92 4.87 -25.12 10.94
C GLU A 92 3.94 -24.07 11.58
N TRP A 93 3.84 -22.88 10.97
CA TRP A 93 2.92 -21.85 11.43
C TRP A 93 1.45 -22.30 11.37
N SER A 94 1.07 -23.05 10.33
CA SER A 94 -0.30 -23.57 10.19
C SER A 94 -0.61 -24.63 11.25
N GLU A 95 0.35 -25.49 11.58
CA GLU A 95 0.24 -26.50 12.64
C GLU A 95 0.14 -25.84 14.03
N ILE A 96 0.98 -24.84 14.31
CA ILE A 96 0.95 -24.08 15.55
C ILE A 96 -0.42 -23.42 15.74
N LEU A 97 -0.94 -22.75 14.71
CA LEU A 97 -2.27 -22.12 14.78
C LEU A 97 -3.40 -23.15 14.91
N SER A 98 -3.30 -24.30 14.22
CA SER A 98 -4.29 -25.38 14.33
C SER A 98 -4.28 -26.06 15.71
N SER A 99 -3.16 -26.03 16.42
CA SER A 99 -3.05 -26.59 17.78
C SER A 99 -3.64 -25.69 18.87
N CYS A 100 -3.90 -24.42 18.56
CA CYS A 100 -4.50 -23.48 19.49
C CYS A 100 -5.97 -23.83 19.74
N THR A 101 -6.38 -23.85 21.01
CA THR A 101 -7.74 -24.22 21.43
C THR A 101 -8.60 -23.02 21.83
N SER A 102 -7.97 -21.86 22.01
CA SER A 102 -8.62 -20.61 22.43
C SER A 102 -8.18 -19.42 21.60
N GLU A 103 -9.01 -18.37 21.55
CA GLU A 103 -8.67 -17.12 20.84
C GLU A 103 -7.44 -16.43 21.45
N ASP A 104 -7.26 -16.55 22.77
CA ASP A 104 -6.11 -15.98 23.49
C ASP A 104 -4.79 -16.65 23.09
N GLU A 105 -4.80 -17.98 22.90
CA GLU A 105 -3.63 -18.71 22.38
C GLU A 105 -3.31 -18.28 20.96
N VAL A 106 -4.31 -18.16 20.09
CA VAL A 106 -4.13 -17.65 18.73
C VAL A 106 -3.52 -16.25 18.78
N GLU A 107 -4.05 -15.35 19.59
CA GLU A 107 -3.54 -13.99 19.70
C GLU A 107 -2.08 -13.96 20.22
N LYS A 108 -1.73 -14.85 21.15
CA LYS A 108 -0.35 -15.00 21.63
C LYS A 108 0.60 -15.43 20.50
N GLN A 109 0.17 -16.32 19.61
CA GLN A 109 0.95 -16.69 18.44
C GLN A 109 1.09 -15.52 17.46
N ARG A 110 -0.01 -14.82 17.17
CA ARG A 110 -0.01 -13.64 16.28
C ARG A 110 0.94 -12.54 16.76
N ASN A 111 1.03 -12.32 18.07
CA ASN A 111 1.92 -11.29 18.65
C ASN A 111 3.41 -11.53 18.40
N GLN A 112 3.81 -12.75 18.02
CA GLN A 112 5.20 -13.06 17.66
C GLN A 112 5.52 -12.68 16.20
N LEU A 113 4.51 -12.42 15.38
CA LEU A 113 4.70 -12.05 13.98
C LEU A 113 5.16 -10.61 13.82
N SER A 114 6.05 -10.42 12.86
CA SER A 114 6.50 -9.10 12.43
C SER A 114 6.73 -9.06 10.93
N VAL A 115 6.53 -7.89 10.34
CA VAL A 115 6.70 -7.64 8.91
C VAL A 115 7.69 -6.48 8.70
N ASP A 116 8.26 -6.34 7.51
CA ASP A 116 9.03 -5.13 7.19
C ASP A 116 8.10 -3.91 7.15
N THR A 117 8.43 -2.88 7.93
CA THR A 117 7.56 -1.71 8.12
C THR A 117 7.32 -0.98 6.81
N LEU A 118 8.37 -0.75 6.01
CA LEU A 118 8.25 0.08 4.81
C LEU A 118 7.52 -0.68 3.70
N GLN A 119 7.84 -1.96 3.51
CA GLN A 119 7.14 -2.81 2.54
C GLN A 119 5.67 -2.97 2.90
N PHE A 120 5.35 -3.14 4.19
CA PHE A 120 3.97 -3.23 4.65
C PHE A 120 3.20 -1.93 4.43
N LEU A 121 3.79 -0.77 4.74
CA LEU A 121 3.15 0.53 4.47
C LEU A 121 2.92 0.77 2.97
N LEU A 122 3.85 0.33 2.11
CA LEU A 122 3.67 0.37 0.66
C LEU A 122 2.52 -0.53 0.22
N PHE A 123 2.43 -1.74 0.78
CA PHE A 123 1.30 -2.65 0.54
C PHE A 123 -0.03 -2.01 0.90
N LEU A 124 -0.14 -1.36 2.08
CA LEU A 124 -1.35 -0.65 2.48
C LEU A 124 -1.71 0.53 1.56
N TYR A 125 -0.70 1.23 1.04
CA TYR A 125 -0.90 2.30 0.06
C TYR A 125 -1.49 1.76 -1.24
N ILE A 126 -0.98 0.64 -1.74
CA ILE A 126 -1.45 -0.01 -2.98
C ILE A 126 -2.93 -0.40 -2.88
N GLN A 127 -3.42 -0.76 -1.68
CA GLN A 127 -4.85 -1.04 -1.48
C GLN A 127 -5.75 0.14 -1.90
N GLN A 128 -5.24 1.37 -1.83
CA GLN A 128 -5.96 2.56 -2.28
C GLN A 128 -5.99 2.73 -3.80
N LEU A 129 -5.03 2.15 -4.53
CA LEU A 129 -4.96 2.28 -5.98
C LEU A 129 -6.10 1.55 -6.67
N ASN A 130 -6.71 0.56 -6.03
CA ASN A 130 -7.95 -0.06 -6.52
C ASN A 130 -9.18 0.87 -6.41
N LYS A 131 -9.06 2.10 -5.85
CA LYS A 131 -10.11 3.13 -5.90
C LYS A 131 -10.30 3.74 -7.28
N VAL A 132 -9.27 3.77 -8.13
CA VAL A 132 -9.41 4.29 -9.50
C VAL A 132 -9.98 3.20 -10.37
N SER A 133 -11.32 3.15 -10.44
CA SER A 133 -12.01 2.32 -11.40
C SER A 133 -11.52 2.68 -12.81
N LEU A 134 -11.13 1.68 -13.59
CA LEU A 134 -10.85 1.84 -15.02
C LEU A 134 -12.08 2.31 -15.82
N ARG A 135 -13.27 2.40 -15.18
CA ARG A 135 -14.51 2.93 -15.76
C ARG A 135 -14.61 4.45 -15.71
N THR A 136 -13.77 5.12 -14.94
CA THR A 136 -13.58 6.58 -14.97
C THR A 136 -12.27 6.85 -15.70
N SER A 137 -12.40 7.27 -16.96
CA SER A 137 -11.34 7.54 -17.92
C SER A 137 -10.04 8.08 -17.30
N LEU A 138 -8.93 7.41 -17.60
CA LEU A 138 -7.59 8.01 -17.65
C LEU A 138 -7.51 8.97 -18.85
N ILE A 139 -8.34 10.01 -18.83
CA ILE A 139 -8.16 11.23 -19.61
C ILE A 139 -7.91 12.30 -18.57
N GLY A 140 -6.65 12.68 -18.38
CA GLY A 140 -6.35 13.86 -17.58
C GLY A 140 -5.01 13.95 -16.88
N GLU A 141 -4.16 12.91 -16.83
CA GLU A 141 -2.81 13.07 -16.28
C GLU A 141 -1.81 12.47 -17.28
N GLU A 142 -1.30 13.36 -18.12
CA GLU A 142 -0.16 13.15 -19.01
C GLU A 142 1.00 12.52 -18.23
N TRP A 143 1.51 11.38 -18.70
CA TRP A 143 2.78 10.81 -18.22
C TRP A 143 3.85 11.92 -18.21
N PRO A 144 4.75 12.00 -17.22
CA PRO A 144 5.77 13.04 -17.16
C PRO A 144 6.68 12.92 -18.39
N THR A 145 6.34 13.68 -19.42
CA THR A 145 7.15 13.86 -20.61
C THR A 145 8.39 14.64 -20.19
N PRO A 146 9.59 14.21 -20.62
CA PRO A 146 10.83 14.88 -20.24
C PRO A 146 10.76 16.36 -20.60
N ARG A 147 11.02 17.25 -19.63
CA ARG A 147 11.16 18.69 -19.87
C ARG A 147 12.30 18.92 -20.86
N ASN A 148 12.00 19.01 -22.15
CA ASN A 148 12.84 19.75 -23.06
C ASN A 148 12.41 21.22 -22.98
N ARG A 149 13.10 21.94 -22.09
CA ARG A 149 13.31 23.37 -22.23
C ARG A 149 14.07 23.57 -23.55
N SER A 150 13.37 23.99 -24.59
CA SER A 150 13.96 24.74 -25.68
C SER A 150 13.07 25.94 -25.92
N GLN A 151 13.49 27.07 -25.36
CA GLN A 151 13.01 28.38 -25.74
C GLN A 151 13.38 28.61 -27.21
N SER A 152 12.40 28.93 -28.05
CA SER A 152 12.63 29.79 -29.21
C SER A 152 11.49 30.81 -29.29
N PRO A 153 11.80 32.11 -29.45
CA PRO A 153 10.80 33.17 -29.47
C PRO A 153 10.24 33.41 -30.89
N ASP A 154 9.27 34.33 -30.93
CA ASP A 154 8.64 34.98 -32.09
C ASP A 154 7.41 34.30 -32.71
N LEU A 155 6.35 35.00 -33.10
CA LEU A 155 5.81 36.37 -32.93
C LEU A 155 4.41 36.30 -33.61
N THR A 156 3.36 36.92 -33.04
CA THR A 156 2.09 37.34 -33.73
C THR A 156 1.25 36.20 -34.37
N GLU A 157 -0.08 36.15 -34.43
CA GLU A 157 -1.16 37.14 -34.48
C GLU A 157 -2.51 36.40 -34.32
N LYS A 158 -3.55 37.13 -33.94
CA LYS A 158 -4.93 36.65 -33.69
C LYS A 158 -5.71 36.31 -34.97
N SER A 159 -6.61 35.32 -34.90
CA SER A 159 -7.99 35.34 -35.48
C SER A 159 -8.67 34.00 -35.15
N SER A 160 -9.70 33.89 -34.30
CA SER A 160 -11.11 34.29 -34.46
C SER A 160 -11.76 33.85 -35.78
N CYS A 161 -12.45 32.71 -35.76
CA CYS A 161 -13.61 32.47 -36.64
C CYS A 161 -14.58 31.46 -36.01
N HIS A 162 -15.55 31.98 -35.26
CA HIS A 162 -16.87 31.35 -35.16
C HIS A 162 -17.53 31.36 -36.54
N ASN A 163 -18.13 30.24 -36.96
CA ASN A 163 -19.47 30.27 -37.55
C ASN A 163 -20.14 28.89 -37.53
N LYS A 164 -21.43 28.93 -37.21
CA LYS A 164 -22.40 27.84 -37.07
C LYS A 164 -22.70 27.18 -38.43
N VAL A 165 -23.34 26.00 -38.44
CA VAL A 165 -24.69 25.81 -39.01
C VAL A 165 -25.16 24.34 -39.02
N LEU A 166 -26.37 24.18 -38.45
CA LEU A 166 -27.49 23.23 -38.64
C LEU A 166 -27.35 21.70 -38.54
N PHE A 167 -28.11 21.18 -37.57
CA PHE A 167 -28.83 19.92 -37.63
C PHE A 167 -29.92 19.93 -38.73
N LYS A 168 -30.17 18.77 -39.34
CA LYS A 168 -31.44 18.40 -39.96
C LYS A 168 -31.77 16.95 -39.57
N PHE A 169 -33.07 16.77 -39.30
CA PHE A 169 -33.77 15.62 -38.69
C PHE A 169 -33.33 14.22 -39.11
#